data_AF-A0A0C1XQ09-F1
#
_entry.id   AF-A0A0C1XQ09-F1
#
_cell.length_a   1.000
_cell.length_b   1.000
_cell.length_c   1.000
_cell.angle_alpha   90.00
_cell.angle_beta   90.00
_cell.angle_gamma   90.00
#
_symmetry.space_group_name_H-M   'P 1'
#
loop_
_entity.id
_entity.type
_entity.pdbx_description
1 polymer ?
#
loop_
_entity_poly.entity_id
_entity_poly.type
_entity_poly.pdbx_seq_one_letter_code
_entity_poly.pdbx_strand_id
1 'polypeptide(L)'
;MAKRKTRLRVRNAGGHVKNATAKIVATLHSIPENEPVEGEDIEFYTGDGDDSLGSARTNDRGEAELNAGNNYLQPLKWGRALEGGLSAEYFGSAEFQSHPRVRATMEPGA
;
A
#
# COMPACT_ATOMS: atom_id res chain seq x y z
N MET A 1 18.33 2.36 -21.32
CA MET A 1 18.68 2.76 -19.94
C MET A 1 18.19 1.65 -19.01
N ALA A 2 18.96 1.27 -17.99
CA ALA A 2 18.50 0.28 -17.01
C ALA A 2 17.55 0.97 -16.02
N LYS A 3 16.40 0.34 -15.72
CA LYS A 3 15.44 0.85 -14.74
C LYS A 3 16.05 0.84 -13.33
N ARG A 4 15.80 1.88 -12.54
CA ARG A 4 16.25 2.01 -11.15
C ARG A 4 15.52 0.99 -10.27
N LYS A 5 16.25 0.34 -9.36
CA LYS A 5 15.67 -0.60 -8.41
C LYS A 5 14.87 0.15 -7.35
N THR A 6 13.82 -0.49 -6.85
CA THR A 6 12.96 0.06 -5.81
C THR A 6 12.75 -0.94 -4.68
N ARG A 7 12.32 -0.42 -3.53
CA ARG A 7 11.87 -1.17 -2.37
C ARG A 7 10.46 -0.73 -2.04
N LEU A 8 9.52 -1.67 -2.08
CA LEU A 8 8.18 -1.45 -1.57
C LEU A 8 8.08 -2.00 -0.15
N ARG A 9 7.55 -1.21 0.77
CA ARG A 9 7.15 -1.68 2.11
C ARG A 9 5.71 -1.28 2.36
N VAL A 10 4.99 -2.11 3.07
CA VAL A 10 3.57 -1.90 3.34
C VAL A 10 3.35 -2.07 4.82
N ARG A 11 2.62 -1.12 5.42
CA ARG A 11 2.26 -1.15 6.83
C ARG A 11 0.79 -0.85 7.02
N ASN A 12 0.18 -1.54 7.99
CA ASN A 12 -1.13 -1.17 8.49
C ASN A 12 -0.95 -0.06 9.53
N ALA A 13 -1.35 1.17 9.18
CA ALA A 13 -1.19 2.34 10.04
C ALA A 13 -2.41 2.60 10.93
N GLY A 14 -3.33 1.62 11.05
CA GLY A 14 -4.30 1.54 12.13
C GLY A 14 -5.77 1.39 11.71
N GLY A 15 -6.57 0.94 12.69
CA GLY A 15 -8.03 1.06 12.75
C GLY A 15 -8.67 0.45 14.00
N HIS A 16 -9.33 1.28 14.83
CA HIS A 16 -10.06 0.87 16.04
C HIS A 16 -11.40 0.18 15.72
N VAL A 17 -11.73 -0.87 16.49
CA VAL A 17 -12.99 -1.63 16.40
C VAL A 17 -14.08 -0.93 17.23
N LYS A 18 -14.77 0.01 16.59
CA LYS A 18 -16.19 0.40 16.75
C LYS A 18 -16.41 1.58 15.78
N ASN A 19 -16.91 1.28 14.58
CA ASN A 19 -17.05 2.19 13.40
C ASN A 19 -15.74 2.39 12.58
N ALA A 20 -15.31 1.30 11.95
CA ALA A 20 -13.99 1.06 11.35
C ALA A 20 -13.43 2.14 10.40
N THR A 21 -12.29 2.73 10.79
CA THR A 21 -11.39 3.44 9.87
C THR A 21 -10.13 2.60 9.75
N ALA A 22 -9.95 1.86 8.64
CA ALA A 22 -8.71 1.13 8.37
C ALA A 22 -7.82 1.95 7.43
N LYS A 23 -6.52 2.01 7.74
CA LYS A 23 -5.53 2.76 6.97
C LYS A 23 -4.36 1.86 6.60
N ILE A 24 -4.08 1.77 5.31
CA ILE A 24 -2.86 1.15 4.78
C ILE A 24 -1.95 2.23 4.18
N VAL A 25 -0.66 2.09 4.43
CA VAL A 25 0.38 2.95 3.86
C VAL A 25 1.41 2.07 3.18
N ALA A 26 1.68 2.34 1.91
CA ALA A 26 2.81 1.77 1.18
C ALA A 26 3.90 2.84 1.02
N THR A 27 5.16 2.46 1.23
CA THR A 27 6.32 3.34 1.04
C THR A 27 7.20 2.78 -0.07
N LEU A 28 7.52 3.59 -1.07
CA LEU A 28 8.33 3.23 -2.23
C LEU A 28 9.61 4.06 -2.25
N HIS A 29 10.76 3.41 -2.06
CA HIS A 29 12.08 4.06 -2.09
C HIS A 29 12.98 3.46 -3.17
N SER A 30 13.90 4.25 -3.71
CA SER A 30 14.94 3.76 -4.62
C SER A 30 16.01 2.94 -3.88
N ILE A 31 16.70 2.05 -4.60
CA ILE A 31 17.86 1.31 -4.10
C ILE A 31 19.03 1.56 -5.06
N PRO A 32 20.25 1.84 -4.56
CA PRO A 32 20.67 1.83 -3.14
C PRO A 32 20.44 3.14 -2.38
N GLU A 33 20.04 4.23 -3.04
CA GLU A 33 20.07 5.57 -2.48
C GLU A 33 19.03 5.80 -1.37
N ASN A 34 18.01 4.93 -1.27
CA ASN A 34 16.91 5.04 -0.30
C ASN A 34 16.17 6.38 -0.39
N GLU A 35 16.09 6.95 -1.60
CA GLU A 35 15.36 8.17 -1.89
C GLU A 35 13.87 7.87 -2.06
N PRO A 36 12.97 8.74 -1.58
CA PRO A 36 11.54 8.59 -1.83
C PRO A 36 11.25 8.65 -3.33
N VAL A 37 10.41 7.73 -3.80
CA VAL A 37 9.94 7.74 -5.19
C VAL A 37 8.55 8.38 -5.21
N GLU A 38 8.48 9.62 -5.70
CA GLU A 38 7.25 10.41 -5.80
C GLU A 38 6.53 10.19 -7.14
N GLY A 39 5.19 10.28 -7.13
CA GLY A 39 4.37 10.33 -8.34
C GLY A 39 4.02 8.97 -8.94
N GLU A 40 4.38 7.88 -8.26
CA GLU A 40 4.15 6.52 -8.72
C GLU A 40 2.85 5.94 -8.14
N ASP A 41 2.11 5.19 -8.95
CA ASP A 41 0.84 4.60 -8.54
C ASP A 41 1.06 3.21 -7.89
N ILE A 42 0.51 3.03 -6.69
CA ILE A 42 0.54 1.79 -5.92
C ILE A 42 -0.87 1.21 -5.85
N GLU A 43 -1.03 -0.07 -6.19
CA GLU A 43 -2.30 -0.78 -6.12
C GLU A 43 -2.39 -1.57 -4.81
N PHE A 44 -3.54 -1.52 -4.14
CA PHE A 44 -3.77 -2.19 -2.86
C PHE A 44 -4.81 -3.30 -2.99
N TYR A 45 -4.61 -4.37 -2.22
CA TYR A 45 -5.44 -5.58 -2.29
C TYR A 45 -5.79 -6.11 -0.90
N THR A 46 -6.83 -6.95 -0.85
CA THR A 46 -7.16 -7.73 0.35
C THR A 46 -6.24 -8.96 0.45
N GLY A 47 -5.36 -8.99 1.44
CA GLY A 47 -4.55 -10.15 1.80
C GLY A 47 -3.66 -10.64 0.64
N ASP A 48 -3.71 -11.93 0.35
CA ASP A 48 -3.12 -12.52 -0.87
C ASP A 48 -4.11 -12.53 -2.05
N GLY A 49 -5.36 -12.14 -1.83
CA GLY A 49 -6.39 -12.16 -2.88
C GLY A 49 -6.18 -11.06 -3.92
N ASP A 50 -6.80 -11.25 -5.08
CA ASP A 50 -6.78 -10.29 -6.19
C ASP A 50 -7.88 -9.22 -6.11
N ASP A 51 -8.63 -9.21 -5.01
CA ASP A 51 -9.63 -8.18 -4.75
C ASP A 51 -8.94 -6.84 -4.48
N SER A 52 -8.91 -5.99 -5.51
CA SER A 52 -8.42 -4.62 -5.39
C SER A 52 -9.32 -3.80 -4.44
N LEU A 53 -8.63 -3.09 -3.55
CA LEU A 53 -9.17 -2.06 -2.66
C LEU A 53 -9.08 -0.66 -3.27
N GLY A 54 -8.28 -0.52 -4.34
CA GLY A 54 -8.00 0.73 -5.05
C GLY A 54 -6.51 1.02 -5.11
N SER A 55 -6.18 2.17 -5.69
CA SER A 55 -4.81 2.66 -5.83
C SER A 55 -4.61 4.02 -5.16
N ALA A 56 -3.35 4.33 -4.84
CA ALA A 56 -2.94 5.66 -4.41
C ALA A 56 -1.57 6.01 -4.97
N ARG A 57 -1.35 7.30 -5.19
CA ARG A 57 -0.08 7.84 -5.72
C ARG A 57 0.87 8.17 -4.57
N THR A 58 2.16 7.89 -4.76
CA THR A 58 3.19 8.24 -3.79
C THR A 58 3.40 9.76 -3.74
N ASN A 59 3.49 10.30 -2.52
CA ASN A 59 3.80 11.70 -2.25
C ASN A 59 5.32 11.99 -2.26
N ASP A 60 5.70 13.20 -1.85
CA ASP A 60 7.09 13.69 -1.70
C ASP A 60 7.96 12.84 -0.75
N ARG A 61 7.32 12.02 0.10
CA ARG A 61 7.97 11.07 1.00
C ARG A 61 7.96 9.63 0.47
N GLY A 62 7.48 9.41 -0.76
CA GLY A 62 7.32 8.10 -1.33
C GLY A 62 6.19 7.29 -0.69
N GLU A 63 5.27 7.93 0.04
CA GLU A 63 4.15 7.26 0.73
C GLU A 63 2.87 7.35 -0.11
N ALA A 64 2.25 6.18 -0.35
CA ALA A 64 0.92 6.04 -0.93
C ALA A 64 -0.04 5.54 0.16
N GLU A 65 -1.15 6.25 0.38
CA GLU A 65 -2.06 6.00 1.49
C GLU A 65 -3.46 5.68 0.99
N LEU A 66 -4.03 4.57 1.48
CA LEU A 66 -5.42 4.20 1.23
C LEU A 66 -6.18 4.06 2.54
N ASN A 67 -7.33 4.76 2.62
CA ASN A 67 -8.17 4.82 3.82
C ASN A 67 -9.56 4.25 3.53
N ALA A 68 -10.07 3.42 4.43
CA ALA A 68 -11.42 2.86 4.37
C ALA A 68 -12.52 3.94 4.47
N GLY A 69 -12.26 5.00 5.24
CA GLY A 69 -13.20 6.11 5.45
C GLY A 69 -13.51 6.91 4.17
N ASN A 70 -12.59 6.97 3.21
CA ASN A 70 -12.84 7.60 1.91
C ASN A 70 -13.46 6.64 0.88
N ASN A 71 -13.52 5.35 1.20
CA ASN A 71 -14.10 4.28 0.37
C ASN A 71 -15.35 3.69 1.04
N TYR A 72 -16.26 4.58 1.47
CA TYR A 72 -17.50 4.28 2.22
C TYR A 72 -18.39 3.21 1.56
N LEU A 73 -18.20 2.92 0.27
CA LEU A 73 -18.99 1.98 -0.52
C LEU A 73 -18.56 0.51 -0.37
N GLN A 74 -17.46 0.19 0.31
CA GLN A 74 -16.99 -1.20 0.42
C GLN A 74 -16.61 -1.66 1.86
N PRO A 75 -17.49 -1.48 2.88
CA PRO A 75 -17.21 -1.97 4.25
C PRO A 75 -16.90 -3.47 4.32
N LEU A 76 -17.56 -4.27 3.47
CA LEU A 76 -17.35 -5.72 3.37
C LEU A 76 -15.93 -6.09 2.91
N LYS A 77 -15.34 -5.34 1.96
CA LYS A 77 -13.97 -5.62 1.50
C LYS A 77 -12.95 -5.25 2.55
N TRP A 78 -13.15 -4.12 3.23
CA TRP A 78 -12.29 -3.71 4.33
C TRP A 78 -12.40 -4.64 5.54
N GLY A 79 -13.59 -5.17 5.83
CA GLY A 79 -13.76 -6.24 6.81
C GLY A 79 -12.89 -7.46 6.48
N ARG A 80 -12.99 -7.96 5.25
CA ARG A 80 -12.14 -9.07 4.77
C ARG A 80 -10.65 -8.73 4.75
N ALA A 81 -10.28 -7.50 4.45
CA ALA A 81 -8.89 -7.06 4.45
C ALA A 81 -8.31 -6.97 5.86
N LEU A 82 -9.12 -6.59 6.86
CA LEU A 82 -8.69 -6.61 8.25
C LEU A 82 -8.54 -8.04 8.78
N GLU A 83 -9.36 -8.99 8.31
CA GLU A 83 -9.29 -10.39 8.70
C GLU A 83 -8.21 -11.18 7.94
N GLY A 84 -8.10 -10.99 6.62
CA GLY A 84 -7.19 -11.72 5.71
C GLY A 84 -5.83 -11.05 5.49
N GLY A 85 -5.67 -9.84 6.02
CA GLY A 85 -4.50 -8.98 5.82
C GLY A 85 -4.68 -8.00 4.67
N LEU A 86 -3.70 -7.12 4.51
CA LEU A 86 -3.65 -6.13 3.44
C LEU A 86 -2.36 -6.32 2.66
N SER A 87 -2.34 -5.96 1.38
CA SER A 87 -1.12 -5.97 0.57
C SER A 87 -1.13 -4.85 -0.45
N ALA A 88 0.04 -4.55 -1.01
CA ALA A 88 0.20 -3.59 -2.08
C ALA A 88 1.19 -4.07 -3.13
N GLU A 89 1.01 -3.65 -4.37
CA GLU A 89 1.86 -4.00 -5.51
C GLU A 89 2.25 -2.74 -6.26
N TYR A 90 3.48 -2.73 -6.77
CA TYR A 90 3.99 -1.65 -7.59
C TYR A 90 4.34 -2.19 -8.98
N PHE A 91 3.62 -1.74 -10.01
CA PHE A 91 3.81 -2.24 -11.37
C PHE A 91 5.05 -1.68 -12.10
N GLY A 92 5.77 -0.74 -11.47
CA GLY A 92 6.93 -0.11 -12.10
C GLY A 92 6.52 0.98 -13.09
N SER A 93 7.51 1.74 -13.56
CA SER A 93 7.32 2.76 -14.59
C SER A 93 8.43 2.68 -15.64
N ALA A 94 8.53 3.71 -16.49
CA ALA A 94 9.64 3.83 -17.43
C ALA A 94 10.99 3.98 -16.70
N GLU A 95 11.00 4.62 -15.53
CA GLU A 95 12.20 4.90 -14.76
C GLU A 95 12.51 3.81 -13.71
N PHE A 96 11.48 3.25 -13.08
CA PHE A 96 11.62 2.38 -11.91
C PHE A 96 11.16 0.94 -12.18
N GLN A 97 11.82 -0.01 -11.51
CA GLN A 97 11.47 -1.43 -11.59
C GLN A 97 10.18 -1.74 -10.81
N SER A 98 9.38 -2.65 -11.36
CA SER A 98 8.22 -3.21 -10.68
C SER A 98 8.62 -3.96 -9.41
N HIS A 99 7.76 -3.93 -8.41
CA HIS A 99 7.89 -4.70 -7.20
C HIS A 99 6.69 -5.62 -7.03
N PRO A 100 6.91 -6.94 -6.83
CA PRO A 100 5.82 -7.87 -6.61
C PRO A 100 5.04 -7.51 -5.35
N ARG A 101 3.82 -8.04 -5.25
CA ARG A 101 2.90 -7.81 -4.13
C ARG A 101 3.59 -8.05 -2.78
N VAL A 102 3.51 -7.05 -1.90
CA VAL A 102 4.06 -7.05 -0.54
C VAL A 102 2.92 -6.98 0.45
N ARG A 103 2.88 -7.95 1.38
CA ARG A 103 1.94 -7.94 2.49
C ARG A 103 2.28 -6.83 3.48
N ALA A 104 1.24 -6.18 3.99
CA ALA A 104 1.34 -5.24 5.09
C ALA A 104 1.83 -5.98 6.34
N THR A 105 2.87 -5.45 6.97
CA THR A 105 3.17 -5.84 8.35
C THR A 105 2.18 -5.14 9.26
N MET A 106 1.49 -5.91 10.11
CA MET A 106 0.72 -5.33 11.21
C MET A 106 1.72 -4.74 12.21
N GLU A 107 1.68 -3.43 12.44
CA GLU A 107 2.28 -2.89 13.65
C GLU A 107 1.38 -3.36 14.80
N PRO A 108 1.88 -4.10 15.80
CA PRO A 108 1.09 -4.41 16.98
C PRO A 108 0.63 -3.09 17.58
N GLY A 109 -0.69 -2.96 17.76
CA GLY A 109 -1.30 -1.74 18.30
C GLY A 109 -0.62 -1.36 19.61
N ALA A 110 -0.19 -0.10 19.68
CA ALA A 110 0.24 0.54 20.92
C ALA A 110 -0.92 0.62 21.94
#